data_AF-A0A413PBR5-F1
#
_entry.id   AF-A0A413PBR5-F1
#
_cell.length_a   1.000
_cell.length_b   1.000
_cell.length_c   1.000
_cell.angle_alpha   90.00
_cell.angle_beta   90.00
_cell.angle_gamma   90.00
#
_symmetry.space_group_name_H-M   'P 1'
#
loop_
_entity.id
_entity.type
_entity.pdbx_description
1 polymer ?
#
loop_
_entity_poly.entity_id
_entity_poly.type
_entity_poly.pdbx_seq_one_letter_code
_entity_poly.pdbx_strand_id
1 'polypeptide(L)' 'MRILTDTNVIIDALTSREPWNKSAEEIFLMAANHTIEMYIT' A
#
# COMPACT_ATOMS: atom_id res chain seq x y z
N MET A 1 7.24 -8.03 -9.00
CA MET A 1 7.21 -6.72 -9.73
C MET A 1 7.62 -5.63 -8.74
N ARG A 2 8.43 -4.65 -9.15
CA ARG A 2 8.84 -3.54 -8.28
C ARG A 2 7.91 -2.35 -8.47
N ILE A 3 7.43 -1.77 -7.37
CA ILE A 3 6.57 -0.58 -7.40
C ILE A 3 7.14 0.51 -6.51
N LEU A 4 6.87 1.75 -6.92
CA LEU A 4 7.14 2.93 -6.15
C LEU A 4 5.79 3.50 -5.69
N THR A 5 5.64 3.65 -4.38
CA THR A 5 4.38 3.96 -3.72
C THR A 5 4.50 5.28 -2.99
N ASP A 6 3.55 6.17 -3.20
CA ASP A 6 3.50 7.47 -2.52
C ASP A 6 3.16 7.31 -1.03
N THR A 7 3.68 8.20 -0.19
CA THR A 7 3.39 8.26 1.24
C THR A 7 1.87 8.26 1.55
N ASN A 8 1.02 8.81 0.68
CA ASN A 8 -0.44 8.78 0.88
C ASN A 8 -1.00 7.36 0.99
N VAL A 9 -0.47 6.37 0.28
CA VAL A 9 -0.96 4.98 0.37
C VAL A 9 -0.66 4.39 1.75
N ILE A 10 0.45 4.78 2.36
CA ILE A 10 0.81 4.37 3.72
C ILE A 10 -0.18 4.98 4.71
N ILE A 11 -0.48 6.27 4.56
CA ILE A 11 -1.47 6.97 5.39
C ILE A 11 -2.84 6.30 5.24
N ASP A 12 -3.25 5.99 4.02
CA ASP A 12 -4.57 5.42 3.72
C ASP A 12 -4.81 4.09 4.42
N ALA A 13 -3.82 3.19 4.39
CA ALA A 13 -3.87 1.91 5.08
C ALA A 13 -3.78 2.07 6.61
N LEU A 14 -2.84 2.88 7.10
CA LEU A 14 -2.57 2.97 8.55
C LEU A 14 -3.61 3.78 9.33
N THR A 15 -4.32 4.70 8.68
CA THR A 15 -5.36 5.53 9.33
C THR A 15 -6.77 5.13 8.93
N SER A 16 -6.94 4.05 8.16
CA SER A 16 -8.23 3.64 7.59
C SER A 16 -8.95 4.77 6.84
N ARG A 17 -8.22 5.55 6.01
CA ARG A 17 -8.78 6.72 5.33
C ARG A 17 -9.67 6.31 4.17
N GLU A 18 -10.96 6.63 4.25
CA GLU A 18 -11.90 6.43 3.15
C GLU A 18 -11.71 7.48 2.03
N PRO A 19 -11.93 7.12 0.75
CA PRO A 19 -12.41 5.82 0.26
C PRO A 19 -11.29 4.79 -0.04
N TRP A 20 -10.04 5.14 0.25
CA TRP A 20 -8.86 4.43 -0.27
C TRP A 20 -8.35 3.30 0.62
N ASN A 21 -8.82 3.21 1.86
CA ASN A 21 -8.35 2.24 2.86
C ASN A 21 -8.23 0.81 2.30
N LYS A 22 -9.32 0.27 1.76
CA LYS A 22 -9.33 -1.12 1.25
C LYS A 22 -8.31 -1.35 0.14
N SER A 23 -8.22 -0.42 -0.80
CA SER A 23 -7.25 -0.51 -1.89
C SER A 23 -5.82 -0.38 -1.39
N ALA A 24 -5.57 0.46 -0.38
CA ALA A 24 -4.26 0.60 0.23
C ALA A 24 -3.87 -0.67 1.02
N GLU A 25 -4.78 -1.25 1.80
CA GLU A 25 -4.56 -2.51 2.52
C GLU A 25 -4.22 -3.66 1.55
N GLU A 26 -4.88 -3.76 0.40
CA GLU A 26 -4.59 -4.79 -0.62
C GLU A 26 -3.14 -4.68 -1.13
N ILE A 27 -2.62 -3.47 -1.35
CA ILE A 27 -1.22 -3.25 -1.75
C ILE A 27 -0.26 -3.77 -0.68
N PHE A 28 -0.55 -3.51 0.60
CA PHE A 28 0.24 -4.03 1.71
C PHE A 28 0.20 -5.57 1.79
N LEU A 29 -0.97 -6.18 1.59
CA LEU A 29 -1.11 -7.64 1.54
C LEU A 29 -0.30 -8.25 0.38
N MET A 30 -0.29 -7.60 -0.79
CA MET A 30 0.53 -8.05 -1.91
C MET A 30 2.03 -7.98 -1.60
N ALA A 31 2.48 -6.95 -0.89
CA ALA A 31 3.87 -6.82 -0.46
C ALA A 31 4.23 -7.86 0.61
N ALA A 32 3.35 -8.06 1.61
CA ALA A 32 3.51 -9.07 2.66
C ALA A 32 3.53 -10.51 2.10
N ASN A 33 2.75 -10.77 1.05
CA ASN A 33 2.74 -12.05 0.33
C ASN A 33 3.90 -12.21 -0.67
N HIS A 34 4.86 -11.28 -0.71
CA HIS A 34 6.00 -11.27 -1.63
C HIS A 34 5.62 -11.27 -3.14
N THR A 35 4.39 -10.89 -3.48
CA THR A 35 3.93 -10.76 -4.87
C THR A 35 4.52 -9.50 -5.53
N ILE A 36 4.76 -8.46 -4.73
CA ILE A 36 5.39 -7.21 -5.14
C ILE A 36 6.50 -6.82 -4.18
N GLU A 37 7.47 -6.06 -4.69
CA GLU A 37 8.50 -5.41 -3.89
C GLU A 37 8.21 -3.91 -3.89
N MET A 38 7.85 -3.36 -2.74
CA MET A 38 7.33 -2.00 -2.58
C MET A 38 8.39 -1.06 -2.01
N TYR A 39 8.56 0.11 -2.64
CA TYR A 39 9.43 1.19 -2.19
C TYR A 39 8.58 2.47 -1.99
N ILE A 40 8.98 3.34 -1.07
CA ILE A 40 8.20 4.54 -0.70
C ILE A 40 8.90 5.81 -1.21
N THR A 41 8.12 6.80 -1.68
CA THR A 41 8.57 8.17 -1.98
C THR A 41 8.01 9.19 -1.00
#